data_AF-F0UKF3-F1
#
_entry.id   AF-F0UKF3-F1
#
_cell.length_a   1.000
_cell.length_b   1.000
_cell.length_c   1.000
_cell.angle_alpha   90.00
_cell.angle_beta   90.00
_cell.angle_gamma   90.00
#
_symmetry.space_group_name_H-M   'P 1'
#
loop_
_entity.id
_entity.type
_entity.pdbx_description
1 polymer ?
#
loop_
_entity_poly.entity_id
_entity_poly.type
_entity_poly.pdbx_seq_one_letter_code
_entity_poly.pdbx_strand_id
1 'polypeptide(L)'
;MDAGKPVTQEQQKIPHPLQCLISPDLDVIPERVLNEATRGPLKSFIQHADSLLSIIPIWKCLFRTFSSNDLSSSHMVAICNAISAFLDATTLSINAQIREFTLSESKPPWACTFELFLDRYERKPKPMRLVLTSLIRIVSRHRDDSIIQEFHGLGIKIRRTLHQARYSDKLFY
;
A
#
# COMPACT_ATOMS: atom_id res chain seq x y z
N MET A 1 -3.56 -50.44 -10.98
CA MET A 1 -2.81 -49.88 -9.85
C MET A 1 -2.15 -48.62 -10.36
N ASP A 2 -2.81 -47.48 -10.19
CA ASP A 2 -2.34 -46.19 -10.66
C ASP A 2 -1.62 -45.50 -9.49
N ALA A 3 -0.30 -45.35 -9.62
CA ALA A 3 0.54 -44.76 -8.59
C ALA A 3 0.42 -43.23 -8.69
N GLY A 4 -0.34 -42.64 -7.77
CA GLY A 4 -0.47 -41.20 -7.62
C GLY A 4 0.90 -40.53 -7.53
N LYS A 5 1.21 -39.69 -8.52
CA LYS A 5 2.37 -38.79 -8.49
C LYS A 5 2.22 -37.81 -7.33
N PRO A 6 3.30 -37.53 -6.57
CA PRO A 6 3.28 -36.49 -5.57
C PRO A 6 3.18 -35.13 -6.26
N VAL A 7 2.19 -34.33 -5.85
CA VAL A 7 2.07 -32.92 -6.23
C VAL A 7 3.20 -32.16 -5.55
N THR A 8 4.26 -31.85 -6.31
CA THR A 8 5.33 -30.97 -5.85
C THR A 8 4.75 -29.57 -5.68
N GLN A 9 4.61 -29.11 -4.44
CA GLN A 9 4.34 -27.69 -4.16
C GLN A 9 5.56 -26.89 -4.61
N GLU A 10 5.50 -26.28 -5.79
CA GLU A 10 6.51 -25.30 -6.20
C GLU A 10 6.44 -24.12 -5.23
N GLN A 11 7.42 -24.02 -4.34
CA GLN A 11 7.61 -22.83 -3.52
C GLN A 11 7.93 -21.67 -4.44
N GLN A 12 7.00 -20.72 -4.50
CA GLN A 12 7.07 -19.58 -5.40
C GLN A 12 8.35 -18.77 -5.15
N LYS A 13 9.27 -18.83 -6.12
CA LYS A 13 10.58 -18.20 -6.00
C LYS A 13 10.45 -16.68 -6.07
N ILE A 14 10.92 -15.98 -5.04
CA ILE A 14 10.89 -14.51 -4.98
C ILE A 14 11.88 -13.93 -6.00
N PRO A 15 11.41 -13.06 -6.92
CA PRO A 15 12.29 -12.38 -7.88
C PRO A 15 13.40 -11.58 -7.18
N HIS A 16 14.60 -11.55 -7.77
CA HIS A 16 15.74 -10.80 -7.24
C HIS A 16 15.42 -9.34 -6.84
N PRO A 17 14.67 -8.56 -7.65
CA PRO A 17 14.31 -7.18 -7.28
C PRO A 17 13.45 -7.05 -6.02
N LEU A 18 12.82 -8.13 -5.55
CA LEU A 18 11.93 -8.13 -4.38
C LEU A 18 12.60 -8.67 -3.12
N GLN A 19 13.82 -9.23 -3.21
CA GLN A 19 14.51 -9.81 -2.04
C GLN A 19 14.75 -8.78 -0.93
N CYS A 20 15.05 -7.54 -1.29
CA CYS A 20 15.21 -6.46 -0.30
C CYS A 20 13.88 -6.08 0.39
N LEU A 21 12.73 -6.33 -0.25
CA LEU A 21 11.41 -5.97 0.30
C LEU A 21 10.92 -6.98 1.35
N ILE A 22 11.54 -8.16 1.42
CA ILE A 22 11.26 -9.19 2.42
C ILE A 22 12.31 -9.24 3.53
N SER A 23 13.35 -8.40 3.45
CA SER A 23 14.38 -8.33 4.48
C SER A 23 13.81 -7.66 5.74
N PRO A 24 13.85 -8.32 6.91
CA PRO A 24 13.32 -7.77 8.15
C PRO A 24 14.13 -6.58 8.68
N ASP A 25 15.41 -6.49 8.30
CA ASP A 25 16.40 -5.59 8.89
C ASP A 25 16.51 -4.23 8.20
N LEU A 26 15.73 -3.99 7.14
CA LEU A 26 15.72 -2.69 6.46
C LEU A 26 14.69 -1.74 7.07
N ASP A 27 15.18 -0.61 7.59
CA ASP A 27 14.34 0.49 8.05
C ASP A 27 13.71 1.27 6.89
N VAL A 28 14.49 1.58 5.85
CA VAL A 28 14.07 2.33 4.66
C VAL A 28 14.59 1.64 3.41
N ILE A 29 13.68 1.26 2.51
CA ILE A 29 14.05 0.65 1.23
C ILE A 29 14.76 1.68 0.34
N PRO A 30 15.95 1.39 -0.22
CA PRO A 30 16.63 2.30 -1.12
C PRO A 30 15.79 2.65 -2.37
N GLU A 31 15.87 3.90 -2.82
CA GLU A 31 15.14 4.39 -4.00
C GLU A 31 15.33 3.48 -5.23
N ARG A 32 16.57 3.04 -5.49
CA ARG A 32 16.90 2.14 -6.62
C ARG A 32 16.08 0.84 -6.58
N VAL A 33 15.90 0.26 -5.40
CA VAL A 33 15.18 -0.99 -5.20
C VAL A 33 13.69 -0.79 -5.47
N LEU A 34 13.12 0.33 -5.00
CA LEU A 34 11.73 0.70 -5.28
C LEU A 34 11.48 0.87 -6.78
N ASN A 35 12.41 1.54 -7.47
CA ASN A 35 12.33 1.74 -8.92
C ASN A 35 12.45 0.43 -9.71
N GLU A 36 13.30 -0.49 -9.28
CA GLU A 36 13.43 -1.81 -9.91
C GLU A 36 12.19 -2.68 -9.67
N ALA A 37 11.68 -2.70 -8.43
CA ALA A 37 10.50 -3.47 -8.07
C ALA A 37 9.24 -3.02 -8.83
N THR A 38 9.07 -1.71 -9.04
CA THR A 38 7.88 -1.12 -9.68
C THR A 38 7.84 -1.29 -11.20
N ARG A 39 8.93 -1.74 -11.84
CA ARG A 39 8.99 -1.99 -13.30
C ARG A 39 8.33 -3.29 -13.77
N GLY A 40 7.46 -3.89 -12.94
CA GLY A 40 6.78 -5.14 -13.26
C GLY A 40 6.95 -6.26 -12.24
N PRO A 41 8.14 -6.51 -11.66
CA PRO A 41 8.36 -7.63 -10.75
C PRO A 41 7.39 -7.65 -9.56
N LEU A 42 7.15 -6.49 -8.94
CA LEU A 42 6.23 -6.37 -7.80
C LEU A 42 4.80 -6.75 -8.17
N LYS A 43 4.29 -6.19 -9.27
CA LYS A 43 2.93 -6.46 -9.76
C LYS A 43 2.78 -7.94 -10.13
N SER A 44 3.73 -8.46 -10.91
CA SER A 44 3.70 -9.86 -11.36
C SER A 44 3.71 -10.83 -10.18
N PHE A 45 4.57 -10.60 -9.19
CA PHE A 45 4.64 -11.44 -8.00
C PHE A 45 3.32 -11.46 -7.22
N ILE A 46 2.76 -10.29 -6.90
CA ILE A 46 1.52 -10.18 -6.11
C ILE A 46 0.31 -10.80 -6.84
N GLN A 47 0.21 -10.58 -8.15
CA GLN A 47 -0.93 -11.05 -8.95
C GLN A 47 -1.01 -12.58 -9.02
N HIS A 48 0.13 -13.24 -8.96
CA HIS A 48 0.24 -14.70 -9.05
C HIS A 48 0.57 -15.34 -7.70
N ALA A 49 0.63 -14.57 -6.60
CA ALA A 49 1.05 -15.08 -5.31
C ALA A 49 0.11 -16.16 -4.78
N ASP A 50 0.66 -17.32 -4.43
CA ASP A 50 -0.12 -18.47 -3.94
C ASP A 50 -0.58 -18.30 -2.49
N SER A 51 0.08 -17.42 -1.74
CA SER A 51 -0.18 -17.22 -0.31
C SER A 51 -0.16 -15.75 0.08
N LEU A 52 -1.10 -15.34 0.92
CA LEU A 52 -1.07 -14.04 1.57
C LEU A 52 0.21 -13.82 2.40
N LEU A 53 0.78 -14.90 2.98
CA LEU A 53 1.99 -14.81 3.80
C LEU A 53 3.23 -14.36 3.01
N SER A 54 3.25 -14.55 1.68
CA SER A 54 4.37 -14.13 0.85
C SER A 54 4.37 -12.62 0.55
N ILE A 55 3.20 -11.97 0.61
CA ILE A 55 3.06 -10.53 0.29
C ILE A 55 3.03 -9.64 1.53
N ILE A 56 2.70 -10.17 2.72
CA ILE A 56 2.66 -9.41 3.97
C ILE A 56 4.01 -8.74 4.30
N PRO A 57 5.16 -9.43 4.19
CA PRO A 57 6.46 -8.80 4.46
C PRO A 57 6.74 -7.61 3.53
N ILE A 58 6.37 -7.74 2.25
CA ILE A 58 6.50 -6.67 1.26
C ILE A 58 5.65 -5.47 1.67
N TRP A 59 4.38 -5.69 2.03
CA TRP A 59 3.50 -4.62 2.52
C TRP A 59 4.12 -3.88 3.71
N LYS A 60 4.57 -4.62 4.73
CA LYS A 60 5.17 -4.04 5.93
C LYS A 60 6.39 -3.18 5.60
N CYS A 61 7.25 -3.65 4.69
CA CYS A 61 8.46 -2.94 4.29
C CYS A 61 8.15 -1.65 3.51
N LEU A 62 7.22 -1.73 2.55
CA LEU A 62 6.74 -0.56 1.81
C LEU A 62 6.08 0.47 2.74
N PHE A 63 5.18 0.03 3.61
CA PHE A 63 4.47 0.92 4.51
C PHE A 63 5.40 1.62 5.51
N ARG A 64 6.39 0.90 6.06
CA ARG A 64 7.41 1.49 6.93
C ARG A 64 8.23 2.56 6.21
N THR A 65 8.69 2.27 4.99
CA THR A 65 9.41 3.25 4.16
C THR A 65 8.55 4.47 3.87
N PHE A 66 7.28 4.26 3.49
CA PHE A 66 6.32 5.34 3.23
C PHE A 66 6.06 6.22 4.46
N SER A 67 6.14 5.61 5.65
CA SER A 67 5.99 6.28 6.94
C SER A 67 7.23 7.06 7.38
N SER A 68 8.36 7.00 6.68
CA SER A 68 9.56 7.77 7.02
C SER A 68 9.38 9.27 6.71
N ASN A 69 9.89 10.15 7.58
CA ASN A 69 9.76 11.61 7.43
C ASN A 69 10.85 12.23 6.54
N ASP A 70 11.98 11.53 6.35
CA ASP A 70 13.21 12.13 5.81
C ASP A 70 13.49 11.71 4.36
N LEU A 71 12.45 11.37 3.60
CA LEU A 71 12.61 10.99 2.20
C LEU A 71 12.83 12.21 1.30
N SER A 72 13.81 12.11 0.41
CA SER A 72 13.95 13.05 -0.72
C SER A 72 12.70 13.06 -1.59
N SER A 73 12.54 14.07 -2.45
CA SER A 73 11.39 14.13 -3.36
C SER A 73 11.35 12.97 -4.36
N SER A 74 12.51 12.55 -4.89
CA SER A 74 12.60 11.39 -5.80
C SER A 74 12.25 10.08 -5.09
N HIS A 75 12.73 9.91 -3.85
CA HIS A 75 12.45 8.73 -3.05
C HIS A 75 10.97 8.66 -2.67
N MET A 76 10.35 9.80 -2.32
CA MET A 76 8.91 9.89 -2.08
C MET A 76 8.09 9.47 -3.30
N VAL A 77 8.51 9.86 -4.52
CA VAL A 77 7.87 9.40 -5.76
C VAL A 77 8.00 7.89 -5.93
N ALA A 78 9.21 7.35 -5.73
CA ALA A 78 9.46 5.92 -5.87
C ALA A 78 8.59 5.09 -4.90
N ILE A 79 8.46 5.51 -3.64
CA ILE A 79 7.63 4.79 -2.67
C ILE A 79 6.13 4.95 -2.96
N CYS A 80 5.67 6.12 -3.40
CA CYS A 80 4.28 6.29 -3.84
C CYS A 80 3.95 5.35 -5.02
N ASN A 81 4.85 5.23 -5.99
CA ASN A 81 4.68 4.31 -7.12
C ASN A 81 4.61 2.85 -6.65
N ALA A 82 5.44 2.48 -5.66
CA ALA A 82 5.45 1.12 -5.11
C ALA A 82 4.19 0.79 -4.31
N ILE A 83 3.70 1.72 -3.47
CA ILE A 83 2.43 1.57 -2.74
C ILE A 83 1.25 1.45 -3.72
N SER A 84 1.17 2.33 -4.72
CA SER A 84 0.13 2.24 -5.77
C SER A 84 0.19 0.92 -6.52
N ALA A 85 1.38 0.49 -6.96
CA ALA A 85 1.56 -0.78 -7.67
C ALA A 85 1.19 -1.98 -6.79
N PHE A 86 1.50 -1.95 -5.50
CA PHE A 86 1.11 -2.99 -4.55
C PHE A 86 -0.41 -3.09 -4.44
N LEU A 87 -1.09 -1.98 -4.14
CA LEU A 87 -2.55 -1.93 -3.96
C LEU A 87 -3.31 -2.32 -5.25
N ASP A 88 -2.85 -1.83 -6.41
CA ASP A 88 -3.44 -2.18 -7.70
C ASP A 88 -3.22 -3.68 -8.01
N ALA A 89 -2.07 -4.24 -7.64
CA ALA A 89 -1.77 -5.65 -7.90
C ALA A 89 -2.56 -6.59 -6.97
N THR A 90 -2.70 -6.25 -5.69
CA THR A 90 -3.44 -7.09 -4.73
C THR A 90 -4.92 -7.14 -5.06
N THR A 91 -5.53 -6.03 -5.49
CA THR A 91 -6.94 -6.02 -5.94
C THR A 91 -7.17 -6.83 -7.21
N LEU A 92 -6.14 -6.98 -8.04
CA LEU A 92 -6.17 -7.78 -9.27
C LEU A 92 -5.60 -9.19 -9.12
N SER A 93 -5.32 -9.63 -7.89
CA SER A 93 -4.75 -10.96 -7.64
C SER A 93 -5.74 -12.06 -7.98
N ILE A 94 -5.23 -13.17 -8.52
CA ILE A 94 -6.04 -14.38 -8.74
C ILE A 94 -6.46 -15.02 -7.39
N ASN A 95 -5.67 -14.79 -6.33
CA ASN A 95 -5.92 -15.32 -5.00
C ASN A 95 -6.94 -14.46 -4.23
N ALA A 96 -8.05 -15.06 -3.82
CA ALA A 96 -9.13 -14.38 -3.10
C ALA A 96 -8.69 -13.79 -1.76
N GLN A 97 -7.86 -14.49 -0.99
CA GLN A 97 -7.36 -14.02 0.31
C GLN A 97 -6.48 -12.77 0.16
N ILE A 98 -5.74 -12.66 -0.94
CA ILE A 98 -4.92 -11.48 -1.26
C ILE A 98 -5.80 -10.28 -1.64
N ARG A 99 -6.89 -10.52 -2.38
CA ARG A 99 -7.88 -9.48 -2.67
C ARG A 99 -8.54 -9.00 -1.37
N GLU A 100 -9.02 -9.91 -0.54
CA GLU A 100 -9.65 -9.63 0.76
C GLU A 100 -8.71 -8.91 1.73
N PHE A 101 -7.43 -9.29 1.77
CA PHE A 101 -6.42 -8.60 2.59
C PHE A 101 -6.38 -7.10 2.30
N THR A 102 -6.54 -6.71 1.04
CA THR A 102 -6.53 -5.30 0.65
C THR A 102 -7.74 -4.56 1.17
N LEU A 103 -8.85 -5.25 1.46
CA LEU A 103 -10.19 -4.70 1.67
C LEU A 103 -10.75 -4.95 3.08
N SER A 104 -10.09 -5.79 3.88
CA SER A 104 -10.55 -6.26 5.20
C SER A 104 -10.96 -5.13 6.14
N GLU A 105 -11.99 -5.36 6.94
CA GLU A 105 -12.61 -4.35 7.83
C GLU A 105 -11.75 -3.91 9.03
N SER A 106 -10.75 -4.70 9.45
CA SER A 106 -10.08 -4.44 10.75
C SER A 106 -8.82 -3.59 10.68
N LYS A 107 -8.17 -3.46 9.50
CA LYS A 107 -6.99 -2.61 9.17
C LYS A 107 -6.48 -2.93 7.76
N PRO A 108 -7.21 -2.56 6.71
CA PRO A 108 -6.78 -2.86 5.35
C PRO A 108 -5.57 -1.96 4.97
N PRO A 109 -4.65 -2.45 4.12
CA PRO A 109 -3.58 -1.65 3.54
C PRO A 109 -4.06 -0.31 2.97
N TRP A 110 -5.27 -0.27 2.37
CA TRP A 110 -5.83 0.97 1.83
C TRP A 110 -6.08 2.01 2.93
N ALA A 111 -6.65 1.62 4.07
CA ALA A 111 -7.00 2.54 5.15
C ALA A 111 -5.75 3.09 5.84
N CYS A 112 -4.78 2.23 6.15
CA CYS A 112 -3.50 2.66 6.73
C CYS A 112 -2.76 3.64 5.80
N THR A 113 -2.78 3.38 4.49
CA THR A 113 -2.20 4.30 3.51
C THR A 113 -2.93 5.64 3.47
N PHE A 114 -4.26 5.60 3.53
CA PHE A 114 -5.10 6.79 3.45
C PHE A 114 -4.93 7.69 4.68
N GLU A 115 -4.89 7.12 5.90
CA GLU A 115 -4.60 7.87 7.13
C GLU A 115 -3.25 8.60 7.05
N LEU A 116 -2.21 7.90 6.59
CA LEU A 116 -0.87 8.47 6.47
C LEU A 116 -0.77 9.51 5.34
N PHE A 117 -1.57 9.34 4.29
CA PHE A 117 -1.73 10.33 3.24
C PHE A 117 -2.31 11.63 3.79
N LEU A 118 -3.33 11.56 4.65
CA LEU A 118 -3.99 12.73 5.22
C LEU A 118 -3.09 13.53 6.14
N ASP A 119 -2.21 12.88 6.90
CA ASP A 119 -1.20 13.54 7.74
C ASP A 119 -0.17 14.34 6.92
N ARG A 120 0.05 13.98 5.64
CA ARG A 120 1.19 14.47 4.85
C ARG A 120 0.83 15.20 3.56
N TYR A 121 -0.44 15.23 3.18
CA TYR A 121 -0.91 15.79 1.91
C TYR A 121 -0.48 17.25 1.71
N GLU A 122 -0.46 18.06 2.77
CA GLU A 122 -0.06 19.47 2.71
C GLU A 122 1.43 19.65 2.36
N ARG A 123 2.29 18.67 2.68
CA ARG A 123 3.74 18.79 2.51
C ARG A 123 4.22 18.36 1.11
N LYS A 124 3.59 17.36 0.48
CA LYS A 124 4.02 16.78 -0.81
C LYS A 124 2.85 16.34 -1.71
N PRO A 125 2.02 17.27 -2.23
CA PRO A 125 0.72 16.93 -2.84
C PRO A 125 0.79 16.18 -4.19
N LYS A 126 1.83 16.39 -5.01
CA LYS A 126 1.92 15.78 -6.36
C LYS A 126 2.15 14.26 -6.33
N PRO A 127 3.20 13.71 -5.66
CA PRO A 127 3.42 12.27 -5.63
C PRO A 127 2.31 11.51 -4.91
N MET A 128 1.70 12.14 -3.89
CA MET A 128 0.63 11.53 -3.11
C MET A 128 -0.68 11.38 -3.89
N ARG A 129 -0.93 12.22 -4.91
CA ARG A 129 -2.13 12.12 -5.77
C ARG A 129 -2.24 10.76 -6.48
N LEU A 130 -1.13 10.09 -6.79
CA LEU A 130 -1.14 8.75 -7.39
C LEU A 130 -1.72 7.71 -6.43
N VAL A 131 -1.26 7.74 -5.19
CA VAL A 131 -1.76 6.90 -4.11
C VAL A 131 -3.26 7.14 -3.90
N LEU A 132 -3.67 8.41 -3.82
CA LEU A 132 -5.08 8.78 -3.72
C LEU A 132 -5.91 8.24 -4.90
N THR A 133 -5.38 8.25 -6.11
CA THR A 133 -6.07 7.72 -7.29
C THR A 133 -6.29 6.21 -7.19
N SER A 134 -5.28 5.46 -6.74
CA SER A 134 -5.43 4.02 -6.47
C SER A 134 -6.46 3.77 -5.37
N LEU A 135 -6.41 4.51 -4.26
CA LEU A 135 -7.39 4.39 -3.17
C LEU A 135 -8.83 4.66 -3.64
N ILE A 136 -9.05 5.73 -4.41
CA ILE A 136 -10.36 6.04 -5.00
C ILE A 136 -10.84 4.88 -5.88
N ARG A 137 -9.96 4.26 -6.68
CA ARG A 137 -10.33 3.11 -7.53
C ARG A 137 -10.73 1.89 -6.71
N ILE A 138 -10.00 1.59 -5.63
CA ILE A 138 -10.31 0.46 -4.73
C ILE A 138 -11.73 0.64 -4.18
N VAL A 139 -12.02 1.82 -3.63
CA VAL A 139 -13.31 2.15 -3.02
C VAL A 139 -14.43 2.19 -4.06
N SER A 140 -14.20 2.81 -5.22
CA SER A 140 -15.24 2.91 -6.27
C SER A 140 -15.66 1.55 -6.83
N ARG A 141 -14.77 0.55 -6.77
CA ARG A 141 -15.04 -0.83 -7.21
C ARG A 141 -15.72 -1.66 -6.14
N HIS A 142 -15.49 -1.34 -4.86
CA HIS A 142 -16.14 -1.95 -3.72
C HIS A 142 -17.29 -1.04 -3.25
N ARG A 143 -18.45 -1.15 -3.89
CA ARG A 143 -19.70 -0.51 -3.45
C ARG A 143 -20.23 -1.21 -2.19
N ASP A 144 -19.48 -1.14 -1.12
CA ASP A 144 -19.92 -1.55 0.21
C ASP A 144 -20.18 -0.27 1.02
N ASP A 145 -21.41 -0.11 1.50
CA ASP A 145 -21.85 1.11 2.20
C ASP A 145 -21.04 1.34 3.49
N SER A 146 -20.45 0.28 4.05
CA SER A 146 -19.54 0.32 5.21
C SER A 146 -18.26 1.12 4.94
N ILE A 147 -17.64 0.94 3.76
CA ILE A 147 -16.44 1.66 3.34
C ILE A 147 -16.76 3.13 3.12
N ILE A 148 -17.92 3.44 2.52
CA ILE A 148 -18.36 4.82 2.30
C ILE A 148 -18.58 5.55 3.63
N GLN A 149 -19.14 4.87 4.63
CA GLN A 149 -19.30 5.44 5.98
C GLN A 149 -17.96 5.70 6.67
N GLU A 150 -16.98 4.81 6.54
CA GLU A 150 -15.64 5.02 7.10
C GLU A 150 -14.93 6.21 6.42
N PHE A 151 -15.06 6.36 5.10
CA PHE A 151 -14.59 7.55 4.37
C PHE A 151 -15.29 8.84 4.81
N HIS A 152 -16.59 8.79 5.09
CA HIS A 152 -17.32 9.93 5.65
C HIS A 152 -16.81 10.27 7.06
N GLY A 153 -16.60 9.28 7.91
CA GLY A 153 -16.02 9.44 9.25
C GLY A 153 -14.62 10.04 9.20
N LEU A 154 -13.75 9.53 8.34
CA LEU A 154 -12.42 10.10 8.11
C LEU A 154 -12.50 11.50 7.52
N GLY A 155 -13.37 11.72 6.53
CA GLY A 155 -13.70 13.01 5.91
C GLY A 155 -14.11 14.09 6.93
N ILE A 156 -14.91 13.71 7.92
CA ILE A 156 -15.34 14.57 9.03
C ILE A 156 -14.16 14.83 9.97
N LYS A 157 -13.37 13.81 10.31
CA LYS A 157 -12.19 13.93 11.18
C LYS A 157 -11.11 14.84 10.59
N ILE A 158 -10.87 14.74 9.28
CA ILE A 158 -9.96 15.61 8.52
C ILE A 158 -10.46 17.05 8.54
N ARG A 159 -11.74 17.29 8.22
CA ARG A 159 -12.32 18.64 8.26
C ARG A 159 -12.23 19.26 9.65
N ARG A 160 -12.42 18.47 10.70
CA ARG A 160 -12.31 18.92 12.09
C ARG A 160 -10.87 19.28 12.46
N THR A 161 -9.90 18.46 12.03
CA THR A 161 -8.47 18.67 12.29
C THR A 161 -7.94 19.90 11.52
N LEU A 162 -8.31 20.05 10.24
CA LEU A 162 -7.97 21.23 9.44
C LEU A 162 -8.63 22.51 9.96
N HIS A 163 -9.86 22.41 10.48
CA HIS A 163 -10.53 23.53 11.13
C HIS A 163 -9.85 23.92 12.45
N GLN A 164 -9.43 22.97 13.27
CA GLN A 164 -8.65 23.23 14.50
C GLN A 164 -7.27 23.83 14.19
N ALA A 165 -6.56 23.33 13.18
CA ALA A 165 -5.29 23.89 12.74
C ALA A 165 -5.43 25.35 12.27
N ARG A 166 -6.44 25.65 11.43
CA ARG A 166 -6.73 27.02 10.98
C ARG A 166 -7.14 27.99 12.10
N TYR A 167 -7.75 27.51 13.18
CA TYR A 167 -8.07 28.35 14.35
C TYR A 167 -6.87 28.56 15.26
N SER A 168 -5.93 27.61 15.29
CA SER A 168 -4.68 27.73 16.05
C SER A 168 -3.74 28.77 15.42
N ASP A 169 -3.66 28.82 14.08
CA ASP A 169 -2.87 29.85 13.36
C ASP A 169 -3.46 31.26 13.48
N LYS A 170 -4.77 31.39 13.73
CA LYS A 170 -5.44 32.68 13.96
C LYS A 170 -5.29 33.22 15.40
N LEU A 171 -4.74 32.43 16.32
CA LEU A 171 -4.46 32.86 17.70
C LEU A 171 -3.02 33.40 17.86
N PHE A 172 -2.22 33.39 16.79
CA PHE A 172 -0.85 33.90 16.76
C PHE A 172 -0.62 35.08 15.80
N TYR A 173 -1.69 35.75 15.35
CA TYR A 173 -1.64 37.05 14.68
C TYR A 173 -2.49 38.08 15.41
#